data_AF-B4R1G7-F1
#
_entry.id   AF-B4R1G7-F1
#
_cell.length_a   1.000
_cell.length_b   1.000
_cell.length_c   1.000
_cell.angle_alpha   90.00
_cell.angle_beta   90.00
_cell.angle_gamma   90.00
#
_symmetry.space_group_name_H-M   'P 1'
#
loop_
_entity.id
_entity.type
_entity.pdbx_description
1 polymer ?
#
loop_
_entity_poly.entity_id
_entity_poly.type
_entity_poly.pdbx_seq_one_letter_code
_entity_poly.pdbx_strand_id
1 'polypeptide(L)'
;MRLTIFCIFCLATVILAIDMDSESLQEQYEKEQYNIRKKICLQSSEYGKCRGRRKLWFYNPKKFKCQVFIYSNCGGNGNLFYTQESCIEFCGKYDWKKIRKTAFCYLPYEFGKCGGHRVMWAFSIKELECVPFVFSNCGGNENRFHTKENCEKACAPLQSRFVIAN
;
A
#
# COMPACT_ATOMS: atom_id res chain seq x y z
N MET A 1 -40.24 37.31 12.66
CA MET A 1 -38.81 37.51 12.33
C MET A 1 -37.84 36.56 13.03
N ARG A 2 -38.15 35.96 14.20
CA ARG A 2 -37.21 35.03 14.89
C ARG A 2 -37.25 33.57 14.44
N LEU A 3 -38.36 33.11 13.84
CA LEU A 3 -38.52 31.72 13.40
C LEU A 3 -37.74 31.41 12.10
N THR A 4 -37.68 32.37 11.18
CA THR A 4 -36.97 32.23 9.89
C THR A 4 -35.45 32.19 10.04
N ILE A 5 -34.90 32.95 10.99
CA ILE A 5 -33.45 32.96 11.28
C ILE A 5 -33.00 31.64 11.90
N PHE A 6 -33.81 31.07 12.81
CA PHE A 6 -33.50 29.78 13.45
C PHE A 6 -33.50 28.62 12.44
N CYS A 7 -34.42 28.62 11.47
CA CYS A 7 -34.43 27.64 10.39
C CYS A 7 -33.22 27.77 9.46
N ILE A 8 -32.76 28.98 9.14
CA ILE A 8 -31.56 29.19 8.32
C ILE A 8 -30.30 28.72 9.05
N PHE A 9 -30.18 28.97 10.36
CA PHE A 9 -29.08 28.46 11.17
C PHE A 9 -29.10 26.93 11.26
N CYS A 10 -30.27 26.31 11.50
CA CYS A 10 -30.39 24.84 11.48
C CYS A 10 -30.04 24.24 10.11
N LEU A 11 -30.50 24.86 9.01
CA LEU A 11 -30.18 24.39 7.65
C LEU A 11 -28.68 24.54 7.35
N ALA A 12 -28.04 25.63 7.75
CA ALA A 12 -26.60 25.82 7.59
C ALA A 12 -25.78 24.82 8.43
N THR A 13 -26.20 24.51 9.67
CA THR A 13 -25.54 23.49 10.49
C THR A 13 -25.76 22.08 9.97
N VAL A 14 -26.92 21.81 9.35
CA VAL A 14 -27.20 20.53 8.70
C VAL A 14 -26.38 20.39 7.42
N ILE A 15 -26.26 21.43 6.59
CA ILE A 15 -25.41 21.41 5.39
C ILE A 15 -23.93 21.16 5.77
N LEU A 16 -23.40 21.89 6.76
CA LEU A 16 -22.03 21.67 7.26
C LEU A 16 -21.82 20.29 7.92
N ALA A 17 -22.86 19.69 8.49
CA ALA A 17 -22.80 18.34 9.07
C ALA A 17 -22.89 17.24 8.02
N ILE A 18 -23.61 17.44 6.91
CA ILE A 18 -23.73 16.46 5.81
C ILE A 18 -22.41 16.34 5.03
N ASP A 19 -21.64 17.43 4.92
CA ASP A 19 -20.36 17.42 4.20
C ASP A 19 -19.29 16.54 4.89
N MET A 20 -19.31 16.45 6.24
CA MET A 20 -18.34 15.68 7.04
C MET A 20 -18.39 14.16 6.83
N ASP A 21 -19.54 13.59 6.44
CA ASP A 21 -19.71 12.14 6.24
C ASP A 21 -19.34 11.67 4.82
N SER A 22 -19.32 12.58 3.84
CA SER A 22 -19.09 12.23 2.43
C SER A 22 -17.61 12.08 2.07
N GLU A 23 -16.73 12.93 2.63
CA GLU A 23 -15.28 12.87 2.40
C GLU A 23 -14.67 11.61 3.04
N SER A 24 -15.14 11.21 4.23
CA SER A 24 -14.67 10.01 4.92
C SER A 24 -15.02 8.71 4.19
N LEU A 25 -16.19 8.66 3.52
CA LEU A 25 -16.61 7.51 2.72
C LEU A 25 -15.74 7.35 1.46
N GLN A 26 -15.39 8.46 0.81
CA GLN A 26 -14.52 8.45 -0.36
C GLN A 26 -13.11 7.95 0.01
N GLU A 27 -12.54 8.43 1.12
CA GLU A 27 -11.25 7.94 1.63
C GLU A 27 -11.28 6.44 1.94
N GLN A 28 -12.35 5.97 2.58
CA GLN A 28 -12.52 4.56 2.89
C GLN A 28 -12.60 3.71 1.61
N TYR A 29 -13.35 4.16 0.61
CA TYR A 29 -13.45 3.49 -0.69
C TYR A 29 -12.08 3.41 -1.38
N GLU A 30 -11.32 4.50 -1.41
CA GLU A 30 -10.00 4.52 -2.03
C GLU A 30 -9.00 3.62 -1.31
N LYS A 31 -9.03 3.59 0.03
CA LYS A 31 -8.21 2.69 0.85
C LYS A 31 -8.53 1.22 0.56
N GLU A 32 -9.81 0.89 0.42
CA GLU A 32 -10.22 -0.47 0.09
C GLU A 32 -9.82 -0.85 -1.34
N GLN A 33 -10.03 0.03 -2.32
CA GLN A 33 -9.56 -0.18 -3.70
C GLN A 33 -8.05 -0.37 -3.78
N TYR A 34 -7.28 0.40 -2.99
CA TYR A 34 -5.84 0.21 -2.87
C TYR A 34 -5.49 -1.18 -2.35
N ASN A 35 -6.15 -1.65 -1.29
CA ASN A 35 -5.88 -2.96 -0.70
C ASN A 35 -6.22 -4.11 -1.66
N ILE A 36 -7.36 -4.02 -2.36
CA ILE A 36 -7.78 -4.99 -3.37
C ILE A 36 -6.75 -5.05 -4.51
N ARG A 37 -6.37 -3.89 -5.06
CA ARG A 37 -5.39 -3.82 -6.15
C ARG A 37 -4.02 -4.30 -5.69
N LYS A 38 -3.57 -3.95 -4.49
CA LYS A 38 -2.32 -4.45 -3.91
C LYS A 38 -2.33 -5.97 -3.79
N LYS A 39 -3.44 -6.57 -3.33
CA LYS A 39 -3.59 -8.03 -3.18
C LYS A 39 -3.54 -8.76 -4.51
N ILE A 40 -4.08 -8.17 -5.58
CA ILE A 40 -4.14 -8.77 -6.93
C ILE A 40 -2.86 -8.50 -7.72
N CYS A 41 -2.48 -7.24 -7.90
CA CYS A 41 -1.41 -6.82 -8.80
C CYS A 41 -0.02 -7.29 -8.34
N LEU A 42 0.17 -7.60 -7.05
CA LEU A 42 1.44 -8.12 -6.53
C LEU A 42 1.55 -9.65 -6.58
N GLN A 43 0.49 -10.37 -6.99
CA GLN A 43 0.56 -11.81 -7.22
C GLN A 43 1.33 -12.13 -8.50
N SER A 44 1.96 -13.31 -8.56
CA SER A 44 2.50 -13.83 -9.82
C SER A 44 1.38 -14.41 -10.68
N SER A 45 1.54 -14.43 -12.00
CA SER A 45 0.60 -15.15 -12.87
C SER A 45 0.53 -16.63 -12.50
N GLU A 46 -0.67 -17.21 -12.53
CA GLU A 46 -0.87 -18.64 -12.31
C GLU A 46 -1.47 -19.31 -13.55
N TYR A 47 -0.80 -20.36 -14.05
CA TYR A 47 -1.30 -21.14 -15.19
C TYR A 47 -2.70 -21.69 -14.92
N GLY A 48 -2.97 -22.19 -13.70
CA GLY A 48 -4.24 -22.82 -13.34
C GLY A 48 -4.17 -24.35 -13.36
N LYS A 49 -5.32 -25.02 -13.29
CA LYS A 49 -5.42 -26.49 -13.07
C LYS A 49 -5.88 -27.29 -14.30
N CYS A 50 -6.21 -26.60 -15.38
CA CYS A 50 -6.74 -27.21 -16.61
C CYS A 50 -5.63 -27.36 -17.67
N ARG A 51 -5.99 -27.68 -18.92
CA ARG A 51 -5.05 -27.86 -20.04
C ARG A 51 -5.22 -26.83 -21.17
N GLY A 52 -5.88 -25.71 -20.88
CA GLY A 52 -6.04 -24.60 -21.83
C GLY A 52 -4.71 -23.89 -22.13
N ARG A 53 -4.71 -23.10 -23.21
CA ARG A 53 -3.54 -22.32 -23.65
C ARG A 53 -3.92 -20.88 -24.04
N ARG A 54 -4.88 -20.29 -23.34
CA ARG A 54 -5.38 -18.94 -23.66
C ARG A 54 -4.33 -17.91 -23.27
N LYS A 55 -3.97 -17.02 -24.20
CA LYS A 55 -3.11 -15.86 -23.90
C LYS A 55 -3.94 -14.79 -23.23
N LEU A 56 -3.57 -14.43 -22.00
CA LEU A 56 -4.19 -13.38 -21.19
C LEU A 56 -3.10 -12.48 -20.60
N TRP A 57 -3.52 -11.39 -19.97
CA TRP A 57 -2.64 -10.39 -19.38
C TRP A 57 -2.57 -10.54 -17.87
N PHE A 58 -1.40 -10.27 -17.30
CA PHE A 58 -1.20 -10.10 -15.86
C PHE A 58 -0.25 -8.93 -15.62
N TYR A 59 -0.34 -8.29 -14.46
CA TYR A 59 0.66 -7.31 -14.05
C TYR A 59 1.87 -8.05 -13.48
N ASN A 60 3.05 -7.83 -14.06
CA ASN A 60 4.29 -8.42 -13.54
C ASN A 60 4.90 -7.50 -12.45
N PRO A 61 4.82 -7.84 -11.15
CA PRO A 61 5.33 -6.98 -10.08
C PRO A 61 6.86 -6.92 -9.99
N LYS A 62 7.58 -7.77 -10.73
CA LYS A 62 9.04 -7.71 -10.85
C LYS A 62 9.49 -6.74 -11.94
N LYS A 63 8.72 -6.65 -13.02
CA LYS A 63 8.99 -5.77 -14.18
C LYS A 63 8.16 -4.48 -14.17
N PHE A 64 7.23 -4.35 -13.22
CA PHE A 64 6.31 -3.22 -13.04
C PHE A 64 5.51 -2.87 -14.30
N LYS A 65 5.06 -3.88 -15.05
CA LYS A 65 4.29 -3.70 -16.28
C LYS A 65 3.37 -4.89 -16.57
N CYS A 66 2.28 -4.64 -17.30
CA CYS A 66 1.41 -5.68 -17.83
C CYS A 66 2.12 -6.52 -18.89
N GLN A 67 1.97 -7.84 -18.83
CA GLN A 67 2.58 -8.79 -19.74
C GLN A 67 1.60 -9.93 -20.06
N VAL A 68 1.79 -10.55 -21.23
CA VAL A 68 1.03 -11.74 -21.62
C VAL A 68 1.58 -12.98 -20.91
N PHE A 69 0.67 -13.89 -20.51
CA PHE A 69 0.98 -15.23 -20.06
C PHE A 69 -0.05 -16.24 -20.59
N ILE A 70 0.23 -17.53 -20.39
CA ILE A 70 -0.69 -18.62 -20.78
C ILE A 70 -1.53 -19.00 -19.56
N TYR A 71 -2.85 -18.93 -19.71
CA TYR A 71 -3.84 -19.39 -18.74
C TYR A 71 -4.48 -20.70 -19.21
N SER A 72 -4.67 -21.61 -18.26
CA SER A 72 -5.20 -22.95 -18.47
C SER A 72 -6.71 -22.99 -18.68
N ASN A 73 -7.40 -21.84 -18.63
CA ASN A 73 -8.86 -21.67 -18.64
C ASN A 73 -9.61 -22.07 -17.35
N CYS A 74 -8.92 -22.44 -16.26
CA CYS A 74 -9.59 -22.64 -14.96
C CYS A 74 -8.61 -22.50 -13.78
N GLY A 75 -9.14 -22.09 -12.62
CA GLY A 75 -8.33 -21.86 -11.41
C GLY A 75 -7.50 -20.58 -11.50
N GLY A 76 -6.29 -20.61 -10.96
CA GLY A 76 -5.40 -19.45 -10.94
C GLY A 76 -5.79 -18.42 -9.88
N ASN A 77 -5.37 -17.16 -10.08
CA ASN A 77 -5.62 -16.06 -9.17
C ASN A 77 -6.19 -14.82 -9.90
N GLY A 78 -6.43 -13.74 -9.15
CA GLY A 78 -7.08 -12.53 -9.66
C GLY A 78 -6.20 -11.66 -10.56
N ASN A 79 -4.90 -11.92 -10.69
CA ASN A 79 -4.00 -11.18 -11.58
C ASN A 79 -4.13 -11.71 -13.02
N LEU A 80 -5.33 -11.55 -13.58
CA LEU A 80 -5.80 -12.19 -14.80
C LEU A 80 -6.73 -11.24 -15.55
N PHE A 81 -6.30 -10.74 -16.71
CA PHE A 81 -7.01 -9.72 -17.48
C PHE A 81 -7.13 -10.13 -18.95
N TYR A 82 -8.25 -9.79 -19.58
CA TYR A 82 -8.50 -10.14 -20.99
C TYR A 82 -7.75 -9.26 -21.98
N THR A 83 -7.49 -8.01 -21.61
CA THR A 83 -6.84 -7.01 -22.45
C THR A 83 -5.68 -6.35 -21.72
N GLN A 84 -4.75 -5.75 -22.46
CA GLN A 84 -3.66 -4.99 -21.85
C GLN A 84 -4.21 -3.79 -21.10
N GLU A 85 -5.21 -3.14 -21.70
CA GLU A 85 -5.85 -1.93 -21.22
C GLU A 85 -6.51 -2.18 -19.85
N SER A 86 -7.28 -3.26 -19.70
CA SER A 86 -7.89 -3.61 -18.41
C SER A 86 -6.86 -3.92 -17.32
N CYS A 87 -5.74 -4.55 -17.68
CA CYS A 87 -4.62 -4.74 -16.76
C CYS A 87 -3.99 -3.40 -16.33
N ILE A 88 -3.79 -2.46 -17.26
CA ILE A 88 -3.20 -1.15 -16.96
C ILE A 88 -4.19 -0.30 -16.16
N GLU A 89 -5.46 -0.31 -16.49
CA GLU A 89 -6.48 0.42 -15.73
C GLU A 89 -6.58 -0.09 -14.28
N PHE A 90 -6.46 -1.41 -14.10
CA PHE A 90 -6.55 -2.01 -12.77
C PHE A 90 -5.23 -1.92 -11.96
N CYS A 91 -4.07 -2.16 -12.58
CA CYS A 91 -2.80 -2.21 -11.88
C CYS A 91 -1.89 -1.01 -12.14
N GLY A 92 -2.13 -0.20 -13.16
CA GLY A 92 -1.31 0.97 -13.50
C GLY A 92 -1.59 2.21 -12.64
N LYS A 93 -2.68 2.23 -11.87
CA LYS A 93 -3.07 3.38 -11.02
C LYS A 93 -2.03 3.76 -9.96
N TYR A 94 -1.25 2.80 -9.46
CA TYR A 94 -0.30 3.02 -8.37
C TYR A 94 1.13 2.68 -8.79
N ASP A 95 2.09 3.44 -8.26
CA ASP A 95 3.51 3.14 -8.37
C ASP A 95 3.88 1.99 -7.41
N TRP A 96 3.61 0.75 -7.84
CA TRP A 96 3.96 -0.45 -7.08
C TRP A 96 5.46 -0.61 -6.87
N LYS A 97 6.32 0.03 -7.68
CA LYS A 97 7.77 0.04 -7.49
C LYS A 97 8.12 0.86 -6.25
N LYS A 98 7.53 2.03 -6.09
CA LYS A 98 7.67 2.85 -4.88
C LYS A 98 7.14 2.09 -3.66
N ILE A 99 5.94 1.52 -3.76
CA ILE A 99 5.32 0.78 -2.66
C ILE A 99 6.18 -0.42 -2.22
N ARG A 100 6.67 -1.23 -3.17
CA ARG A 100 7.54 -2.36 -2.84
C ARG A 100 8.85 -1.89 -2.21
N LYS A 101 9.44 -0.81 -2.71
CA LYS A 101 10.68 -0.23 -2.18
C LYS A 101 10.54 0.39 -0.80
N THR A 102 9.35 0.74 -0.34
CA THR A 102 9.13 1.31 1.00
C THR A 102 8.31 0.38 1.89
N ALA A 103 7.88 -0.78 1.41
CA ALA A 103 7.00 -1.70 2.15
C ALA A 103 7.64 -2.15 3.46
N PHE A 104 8.96 -2.38 3.47
CA PHE A 104 9.68 -2.77 4.68
C PHE A 104 9.65 -1.69 5.76
N CYS A 105 9.57 -0.41 5.42
CA CYS A 105 9.48 0.68 6.41
C CYS A 105 8.21 0.59 7.28
N TYR A 106 7.18 -0.14 6.82
CA TYR A 106 5.94 -0.37 7.58
C TYR A 106 5.99 -1.61 8.47
N LEU A 107 7.04 -2.44 8.37
CA LEU A 107 7.19 -3.62 9.22
C LEU A 107 7.61 -3.21 10.64
N PRO A 108 7.23 -3.95 11.69
CA PRO A 108 7.78 -3.72 13.02
C PRO A 108 9.29 -3.98 13.02
N TYR A 109 10.07 -3.23 13.79
CA TYR A 109 11.47 -3.60 14.00
C TYR A 109 11.57 -4.80 14.94
N GLU A 110 12.31 -5.82 14.52
CA GLU A 110 12.38 -7.11 15.20
C GLU A 110 13.76 -7.33 15.82
N PHE A 111 13.79 -7.61 17.13
CA PHE A 111 15.01 -8.04 17.84
C PHE A 111 15.64 -9.26 17.14
N GLY A 112 14.85 -10.20 16.64
CA GLY A 112 15.31 -11.43 15.99
C GLY A 112 15.37 -12.62 16.95
N LYS A 113 16.13 -13.66 16.60
CA LYS A 113 16.06 -14.98 17.26
C LYS A 113 17.37 -15.44 17.92
N CYS A 114 18.39 -14.59 17.90
CA CYS A 114 19.70 -14.90 18.46
C CYS A 114 19.93 -14.14 19.79
N GLY A 115 21.14 -14.21 20.36
CA GLY A 115 21.52 -13.52 21.60
C GLY A 115 22.42 -12.30 21.42
N GLY A 116 22.56 -11.77 20.20
CA GLY A 116 23.39 -10.59 19.95
C GLY A 116 22.79 -9.29 20.50
N HIS A 117 23.63 -8.28 20.64
CA HIS A 117 23.21 -6.94 21.09
C HIS A 117 23.80 -5.84 20.22
N ARG A 118 23.52 -5.88 18.92
CA ARG A 118 24.00 -4.85 17.98
C ARG A 118 22.96 -3.75 17.83
N VAL A 119 23.35 -2.50 18.08
CA VAL A 119 22.50 -1.35 17.78
C VAL A 119 22.39 -1.17 16.27
N MET A 120 21.16 -1.11 15.79
CA MET A 120 20.78 -0.89 14.40
C MET A 120 19.69 0.19 14.35
N TRP A 121 19.33 0.66 13.17
CA TRP A 121 18.29 1.67 12.95
C TRP A 121 17.09 1.06 12.25
N ALA A 122 15.89 1.53 12.57
CA ALA A 122 14.65 1.12 11.90
C ALA A 122 13.67 2.29 11.82
N PHE A 123 12.77 2.28 10.84
CA PHE A 123 11.72 3.29 10.74
C PHE A 123 10.58 2.97 11.70
N SER A 124 10.25 3.91 12.58
CA SER A 124 9.09 3.84 13.46
C SER A 124 7.91 4.53 12.78
N ILE A 125 6.85 3.78 12.47
CA ILE A 125 5.61 4.39 11.95
C ILE A 125 4.86 5.22 13.00
N LYS A 126 5.12 4.97 14.30
CA LYS A 126 4.49 5.70 15.42
C LYS A 126 5.11 7.09 15.57
N GLU A 127 6.43 7.15 15.52
CA GLU A 127 7.20 8.39 15.67
C GLU A 127 7.48 9.07 14.31
N LEU A 128 7.19 8.37 13.21
CA LEU A 128 7.48 8.78 11.83
C LEU A 128 8.95 9.12 11.57
N GLU A 129 9.85 8.50 12.34
CA GLU A 129 11.30 8.73 12.26
C GLU A 129 12.11 7.44 12.36
N CYS A 130 13.38 7.52 11.99
CA CYS A 130 14.33 6.42 12.15
C CYS A 130 14.85 6.38 13.58
N VAL A 131 14.55 5.31 14.31
CA VAL A 131 14.90 5.09 15.72
C VAL A 131 15.94 3.97 15.86
N PRO A 132 16.84 4.04 16.86
CA PRO A 132 17.75 2.96 17.16
C PRO A 132 17.02 1.80 17.87
N PHE A 133 17.42 0.56 17.59
CA PHE A 133 16.95 -0.63 18.30
C PHE A 133 18.05 -1.68 18.42
N VAL A 134 17.89 -2.64 19.34
CA VAL A 134 18.83 -3.75 19.52
C VAL A 134 18.45 -4.91 18.60
N PHE A 135 19.41 -5.35 17.78
CA PHE A 135 19.30 -6.52 16.92
C PHE A 135 20.13 -7.68 17.46
N SER A 136 19.52 -8.86 17.48
CA SER A 136 20.09 -10.12 17.95
C SER A 136 21.21 -10.71 17.09
N ASN A 137 21.60 -10.04 16.00
CA ASN A 137 22.50 -10.51 14.95
C ASN A 137 21.95 -11.59 14.00
N CYS A 138 20.71 -12.08 14.18
CA CYS A 138 20.08 -12.96 13.19
C CYS A 138 18.55 -12.83 13.12
N GLY A 139 17.97 -13.23 11.98
CA GLY A 139 16.53 -13.15 11.75
C GLY A 139 16.03 -11.72 11.57
N GLY A 140 14.84 -11.44 12.12
CA GLY A 140 14.16 -10.17 11.93
C GLY A 140 13.65 -9.99 10.49
N ASN A 141 13.39 -8.74 10.12
CA ASN A 141 12.91 -8.37 8.78
C ASN A 141 13.74 -7.23 8.15
N GLU A 142 13.27 -6.71 7.02
CA GLU A 142 13.95 -5.70 6.20
C GLU A 142 13.93 -4.28 6.80
N ASN A 143 13.13 -4.01 7.84
CA ASN A 143 13.15 -2.73 8.55
C ASN A 143 14.36 -2.64 9.51
N ARG A 144 15.57 -2.68 8.95
CA ARG A 144 16.82 -2.69 9.71
C ARG A 144 17.98 -2.15 8.89
N PHE A 145 18.60 -1.09 9.39
CA PHE A 145 19.66 -0.34 8.71
C PHE A 145 20.87 -0.17 9.64
N HIS A 146 22.06 -0.09 9.06
CA HIS A 146 23.29 0.11 9.84
C HIS A 146 23.44 1.54 10.38
N THR A 147 22.86 2.53 9.70
CA THR A 147 22.97 3.94 10.04
C THR A 147 21.61 4.63 9.95
N LYS A 148 21.44 5.71 10.72
CA LYS A 148 20.24 6.57 10.67
C LYS A 148 20.01 7.08 9.25
N GLU A 149 21.06 7.58 8.60
CA GLU A 149 21.01 8.13 7.24
C GLU A 149 20.51 7.11 6.20
N ASN A 150 20.94 5.84 6.30
CA ASN A 150 20.47 4.80 5.38
C ASN A 150 18.98 4.49 5.57
N CYS A 151 18.52 4.51 6.82
CA CYS A 151 17.09 4.36 7.13
C CYS A 151 16.29 5.54 6.57
N GLU A 152 16.74 6.78 6.82
CA GLU A 152 16.06 7.99 6.37
C GLU A 152 15.97 8.05 4.85
N LYS A 153 17.06 7.76 4.13
CA LYS A 153 17.03 7.70 2.66
C LYS A 153 16.07 6.63 2.14
N ALA A 154 16.00 5.46 2.80
CA ALA A 154 15.12 4.37 2.39
C ALA A 154 13.63 4.68 2.64
N CYS A 155 13.32 5.38 3.74
CA CYS A 155 11.96 5.62 4.20
C CYS A 155 11.49 7.08 4.02
N ALA A 156 12.30 7.95 3.41
CA ALA A 156 11.98 9.36 3.14
C ALA A 156 10.60 9.61 2.51
N PRO A 157 10.09 8.78 1.57
CA PRO A 157 8.75 8.99 1.02
C PRO A 157 7.61 8.90 2.04
N LEU A 158 7.85 8.27 3.19
CA LEU A 158 6.89 8.16 4.29
C LEU A 158 6.98 9.37 5.22
N GLN A 159 8.18 9.90 5.44
CA GLN A 159 8.38 11.15 6.20
C GLN A 159 7.71 12.34 5.50
N SER A 160 7.82 12.43 4.17
CA SER A 160 7.25 13.55 3.40
C SER A 160 5.72 13.53 3.28
N ARG A 161 5.07 12.38 3.52
CA ARG A 161 3.62 12.23 3.35
C ARG A 161 2.82 12.93 4.45
N PHE A 162 3.43 13.14 5.63
CA PHE A 162 2.81 13.85 6.75
C PHE A 162 3.13 15.35 6.77
N VAL A 163 4.19 15.80 6.07
CA VAL A 163 4.52 17.23 5.95
C VAL A 163 3.54 17.98 5.04
N ILE A 164 2.84 17.27 4.14
CA ILE A 164 1.82 17.87 3.25
C ILE A 164 0.42 17.83 3.90
N ALA A 165 0.26 17.09 5.00
CA ALA A 165 -1.02 16.93 5.70
C ALA A 165 -1.16 17.82 6.95
N ASN A 166 -0.23 18.76 7.16
CA ASN A 166 -0.24 19.77 8.23
C ASN A 166 -0.05 21.17 7.64
#